data_AF-A0AAN0IQJ3-F1
#
_entry.id   AF-A0AAN0IQJ3-F1
#
_cell.length_a   1.000
_cell.length_b   1.000
_cell.length_c   1.000
_cell.angle_alpha   90.00
_cell.angle_beta   90.00
_cell.angle_gamma   90.00
#
_symmetry.space_group_name_H-M   'P 1'
#
loop_
_entity.id
_entity.type
_entity.pdbx_description
1 polymer ?
#
loop_
_entity_poly.entity_id
_entity_poly.type
_entity_poly.pdbx_seq_one_letter_code
_entity_poly.pdbx_strand_id
1 'polypeptide(L)'
;MMNIVRKVYFFEAHLKRQRKLEDVISDTQPSSTFNKLKDLCRTRWVQRLDAFTIFSSLYQSVLACFESIYLDGPALWSNDSITDANTLRHAITITDFISSFVITKSSLQYLHSLTANLQGSSTDIIHAVKEIETITSTIQNIRDNIDTYHDEWFTEIKEVCDTAGTVPSTPRTCARQAHCSNTPASSPSEHYLHTISIPLIDHLLFELKSRFSSHQPVALLSLCIVPSAMLVLPVPEFLTHSFQLADKYKDDLLSPNSFASE
;
A
#
# COMPACT_ATOMS: atom_id res chain seq x y z
N MET A 1 -4.96 0.29 -11.41
CA MET A 1 -4.33 1.23 -10.46
C MET A 1 -2.80 1.05 -10.36
N MET A 2 -2.26 -0.06 -9.81
CA MET A 2 -0.81 -0.18 -9.57
C MET A 2 0.10 0.01 -10.79
N ASN A 3 -0.32 -0.40 -11.99
CA ASN A 3 0.45 -0.17 -13.21
C ASN A 3 0.56 1.32 -13.59
N ILE A 4 -0.42 2.14 -13.23
CA ILE A 4 -0.42 3.59 -13.48
C ILE A 4 0.49 4.28 -12.47
N VAL A 5 0.40 3.91 -11.18
CA VAL A 5 1.32 4.43 -10.17
C VAL A 5 2.77 3.99 -10.45
N ARG A 6 2.99 2.79 -11.02
CA ARG A 6 4.33 2.35 -11.48
C ARG A 6 4.88 3.17 -12.65
N LYS A 7 4.04 3.90 -13.38
CA LYS A 7 4.51 4.85 -14.40
C LYS A 7 5.07 6.14 -13.80
N VAL A 8 5.30 6.22 -12.48
CA VAL A 8 6.31 7.11 -11.86
C VAL A 8 7.65 7.07 -12.63
N TYR A 9 8.00 5.92 -13.24
CA TYR A 9 9.13 5.80 -14.16
C TYR A 9 9.14 6.85 -15.27
N PHE A 10 8.01 7.45 -15.65
CA PHE A 10 7.97 8.59 -16.58
C PHE A 10 8.92 9.72 -16.13
N PHE A 11 8.91 10.08 -14.85
CA PHE A 11 9.79 11.14 -14.33
C PHE A 11 11.22 10.63 -14.15
N GLU A 12 11.39 9.44 -13.56
CA GLU A 12 12.71 8.86 -13.25
C GLU A 12 13.53 8.53 -14.51
N ALA A 13 12.87 8.18 -15.62
CA ALA A 13 13.54 7.81 -16.86
C ALA A 13 14.24 8.98 -17.55
N HIS A 14 13.95 10.24 -17.20
CA HIS A 14 14.62 11.39 -17.81
C HIS A 14 14.72 12.59 -16.89
N LEU A 15 15.96 13.04 -16.62
CA LEU A 15 16.27 14.20 -15.77
C LEU A 15 15.46 15.46 -16.10
N LYS A 16 15.20 15.73 -17.38
CA LYS A 16 14.36 16.88 -17.80
C LYS A 16 12.92 16.79 -17.27
N ARG A 17 12.31 15.60 -17.27
CA ARG A 17 10.94 15.39 -16.77
C ARG A 17 10.92 15.52 -15.25
N GLN A 18 11.92 14.97 -14.57
CA GLN A 18 12.08 15.10 -13.13
C GLN A 18 12.24 16.57 -12.69
N ARG A 19 13.10 17.36 -13.37
CA ARG A 19 13.24 18.80 -13.08
C ARG A 19 11.94 19.57 -13.29
N LYS A 20 11.21 19.29 -14.38
CA LYS A 20 9.92 19.91 -14.62
C LYS A 20 8.93 19.62 -13.49
N LEU A 21 8.95 18.42 -12.91
CA LEU A 21 8.12 18.10 -11.75
C LEU A 21 8.55 18.89 -10.51
N GLU A 22 9.85 18.99 -10.23
CA GLU A 22 10.38 19.78 -9.12
C GLU A 22 10.01 21.27 -9.22
N ASP A 23 10.08 21.85 -10.43
CA ASP A 23 9.67 23.21 -10.71
C ASP A 23 8.16 23.39 -10.43
N VAL A 24 7.33 22.49 -10.96
CA VAL A 24 5.86 22.53 -10.76
C VAL A 24 5.46 22.32 -9.30
N ILE A 25 6.18 21.48 -8.55
CA ILE A 25 5.95 21.31 -7.10
C ILE A 25 6.25 22.62 -6.37
N SER A 26 7.33 23.30 -6.73
CA SER A 26 7.69 24.58 -6.12
C SER A 26 6.63 25.66 -6.37
N ASP A 27 5.98 25.63 -7.54
CA ASP A 27 4.94 26.58 -7.92
C ASP A 27 3.57 26.25 -7.29
N THR A 28 3.17 24.98 -7.31
CA THR A 28 1.81 24.56 -6.90
C THR A 28 1.70 24.19 -5.43
N GLN A 29 2.78 23.67 -4.83
CA GLN A 29 2.82 23.16 -3.46
C GLN A 29 4.13 23.55 -2.74
N PRO A 30 4.45 24.85 -2.59
CA PRO A 30 5.74 25.32 -2.05
C PRO A 30 6.02 24.88 -0.61
N SER A 31 4.98 24.56 0.17
CA SER A 31 5.10 24.04 1.54
C SER A 31 5.29 22.52 1.62
N SER A 32 5.32 21.83 0.47
CA SER A 32 5.51 20.38 0.43
C SER A 32 6.90 20.01 0.95
N THR A 33 6.97 18.99 1.80
CA THR A 33 8.23 18.38 2.23
C THR A 33 8.83 17.46 1.16
N PHE A 34 8.05 17.11 0.13
CA PHE A 34 8.45 16.23 -0.95
C PHE A 34 8.65 17.00 -2.25
N ASN A 35 9.75 16.72 -2.95
CA ASN A 35 10.08 17.28 -4.26
C ASN A 35 10.16 16.23 -5.38
N LYS A 36 9.91 14.96 -5.05
CA LYS A 36 9.93 13.85 -6.00
C LYS A 36 8.96 12.76 -5.60
N LEU A 37 8.49 12.00 -6.60
CA LEU A 37 7.77 10.76 -6.37
C LEU A 37 8.72 9.66 -5.92
N LYS A 38 8.15 8.63 -5.28
CA LYS A 38 8.87 7.44 -4.83
C LYS A 38 8.42 6.24 -5.67
N ASP A 39 9.37 5.46 -6.17
CA ASP A 39 9.05 4.23 -6.91
C ASP A 39 8.34 3.19 -6.03
N LEU A 40 7.48 2.40 -6.67
CA LEU A 40 6.81 1.25 -6.07
C LEU A 40 7.76 0.06 -6.01
N CYS A 41 8.67 0.08 -5.03
CA CYS A 41 9.66 -0.97 -4.83
C CYS A 41 9.02 -2.36 -4.84
N ARG A 42 9.56 -3.28 -5.66
CA ARG A 42 8.98 -4.64 -5.78
C ARG A 42 9.11 -5.44 -4.48
N THR A 43 10.20 -5.28 -3.74
CA THR A 43 10.54 -6.14 -2.60
C THR A 43 10.36 -5.46 -1.25
N ARG A 44 10.27 -4.12 -1.20
CA ARG A 44 10.06 -3.36 0.04
C ARG A 44 8.64 -2.83 0.11
N TRP A 45 7.80 -3.52 0.89
CA TRP A 45 6.37 -3.22 1.00
C TRP A 45 6.13 -1.89 1.72
N VAL A 46 6.90 -1.58 2.77
CA VAL A 46 6.79 -0.28 3.47
C VAL A 46 7.04 0.88 2.51
N GLN A 47 8.00 0.74 1.60
CA GLN A 47 8.29 1.76 0.59
C GLN A 47 7.14 1.98 -0.39
N ARG A 48 6.31 0.96 -0.66
CA ARG A 48 5.10 1.12 -1.48
C ARG A 48 4.04 1.93 -0.76
N LEU A 49 3.87 1.72 0.55
CA LEU A 49 2.94 2.51 1.36
C LEU A 49 3.38 3.97 1.41
N ASP A 50 4.68 4.22 1.64
CA ASP A 50 5.24 5.57 1.57
C ASP A 50 5.03 6.22 0.20
N ALA A 51 5.19 5.44 -0.89
CA ALA A 51 4.98 5.93 -2.24
C ALA A 51 3.53 6.33 -2.50
N PHE A 52 2.55 5.62 -1.94
CA PHE A 52 1.15 6.04 -2.00
C PHE A 52 0.93 7.34 -1.22
N THR A 53 1.51 7.48 -0.03
CA THR A 53 1.42 8.73 0.74
C THR A 53 2.02 9.91 -0.03
N ILE A 54 3.22 9.74 -0.60
CA ILE A 54 3.90 10.79 -1.37
C ILE A 54 3.13 11.14 -2.64
N PHE A 55 2.63 10.14 -3.38
CA PHE A 55 1.83 10.37 -4.57
C PHE A 55 0.54 11.14 -4.24
N SER A 56 -0.13 10.77 -3.14
CA SER A 56 -1.32 11.48 -2.67
C SER A 56 -1.00 12.93 -2.32
N SER A 57 0.12 13.20 -1.64
CA SER A 57 0.50 14.57 -1.28
C SER A 57 0.89 15.42 -2.49
N LEU A 58 1.46 14.81 -3.53
CA LEU A 58 1.92 15.50 -4.73
C LEU A 58 0.92 15.44 -5.90
N TYR A 59 -0.30 14.93 -5.68
CA TYR A 59 -1.26 14.66 -6.74
C TYR A 59 -1.55 15.88 -7.63
N GLN A 60 -1.77 17.04 -7.02
CA GLN A 60 -1.99 18.30 -7.74
C GLN A 60 -0.78 18.69 -8.60
N SER A 61 0.43 18.63 -8.04
CA SER A 61 1.67 18.91 -8.79
C SER A 61 1.85 17.95 -9.96
N VAL A 62 1.54 16.67 -9.77
CA VAL A 62 1.65 15.65 -10.82
C VAL A 62 0.68 15.93 -11.96
N LEU A 63 -0.57 16.27 -11.66
CA LEU A 63 -1.56 16.68 -12.66
C LEU A 63 -1.10 17.90 -13.46
N ALA A 64 -0.71 18.97 -12.75
CA ALA A 64 -0.23 20.21 -13.36
C ALA A 64 1.03 19.98 -14.20
N CYS A 65 1.92 19.07 -13.79
CA CYS A 65 3.12 18.74 -14.54
C CYS A 65 2.77 18.06 -15.86
N PHE A 66 1.88 17.06 -15.87
CA PHE A 66 1.46 16.41 -17.10
C PHE A 66 0.74 17.38 -18.05
N GLU A 67 -0.11 18.25 -17.52
CA GLU A 67 -0.76 19.29 -18.31
C GLU A 67 0.25 20.27 -18.90
N SER A 68 1.22 20.74 -18.12
CA SER A 68 2.26 21.63 -18.61
C SER A 68 3.13 20.99 -19.69
N ILE A 69 3.52 19.72 -19.55
CA ILE A 69 4.28 19.00 -20.60
C ILE A 69 3.46 18.92 -21.90
N TYR A 70 2.15 18.69 -21.80
CA TYR A 70 1.27 18.65 -22.96
C TYR A 70 1.14 20.01 -23.64
N LEU A 71 0.95 21.09 -22.87
CA LEU A 71 0.79 22.46 -23.37
C LEU A 71 2.09 23.06 -23.93
N ASP A 72 3.23 22.76 -23.31
CA ASP A 72 4.57 23.19 -23.75
C ASP A 72 4.87 22.68 -25.19
N GLY A 73 4.27 21.55 -25.58
CA GLY A 73 4.24 21.07 -26.96
C GLY A 73 5.59 20.64 -27.54
N PRO A 74 5.65 20.42 -28.87
CA PRO A 74 6.81 19.81 -29.53
C PRO A 74 8.05 20.70 -29.57
N ALA A 75 7.92 21.99 -29.22
CA ALA A 75 9.06 22.90 -29.10
C ALA A 75 9.98 22.53 -27.92
N LEU A 76 9.40 21.97 -26.85
CA LEU A 76 10.12 21.64 -25.62
C LEU A 76 10.15 20.13 -25.34
N TRP A 77 9.19 19.36 -25.85
CA TRP A 77 9.04 17.95 -25.51
C TRP A 77 8.98 17.05 -26.74
N SER A 78 9.43 15.80 -26.60
CA SER A 78 9.26 14.79 -27.65
C SER A 78 7.78 14.41 -27.80
N ASN A 79 7.38 13.98 -28.99
CA ASN A 79 6.02 13.47 -29.23
C ASN A 79 5.63 12.34 -28.25
N ASP A 80 6.58 11.46 -27.91
CA ASP A 80 6.37 10.41 -26.92
C ASP A 80 6.09 10.99 -25.53
N SER A 81 6.85 12.00 -25.10
CA SER A 81 6.65 12.64 -23.78
C SER A 81 5.29 13.32 -23.69
N ILE A 82 4.86 14.01 -24.76
CA ILE A 82 3.56 14.68 -24.85
C ILE A 82 2.44 13.65 -24.80
N THR A 83 2.56 12.57 -25.58
CA THR A 83 1.56 11.50 -25.66
C THR A 83 1.45 10.76 -24.33
N ASP A 84 2.58 10.39 -23.73
CA ASP A 84 2.64 9.73 -22.43
C ASP A 84 2.07 10.62 -21.33
N ALA A 85 2.46 11.90 -21.27
CA ALA A 85 1.95 12.84 -20.27
C ALA A 85 0.43 12.97 -20.36
N ASN A 86 -0.12 13.16 -21.58
CA ASN A 86 -1.56 13.27 -21.73
C ASN A 86 -2.30 11.96 -21.39
N THR A 87 -1.74 10.81 -21.81
CA THR A 87 -2.28 9.49 -21.47
C THR A 87 -2.29 9.25 -19.97
N LEU A 88 -1.21 9.60 -19.28
CA LEU A 88 -1.08 9.49 -17.83
C LEU A 88 -2.03 10.41 -17.10
N ARG A 89 -2.14 11.67 -17.54
CA ARG A 89 -3.11 12.64 -16.99
C ARG A 89 -4.52 12.11 -17.05
N HIS A 90 -4.95 11.59 -18.21
CA HIS A 90 -6.26 10.96 -18.33
C HIS A 90 -6.39 9.72 -17.42
N ALA A 91 -5.36 8.88 -17.34
CA ALA A 91 -5.40 7.70 -16.49
C ALA A 91 -5.56 8.01 -15.00
N ILE A 92 -4.98 9.10 -14.49
CA ILE A 92 -5.03 9.47 -13.06
C ILE A 92 -6.23 10.35 -12.69
N THR A 93 -7.03 10.79 -13.66
CA THR A 93 -8.24 11.63 -13.45
C THR A 93 -9.55 10.84 -13.54
N ILE A 94 -9.49 9.58 -14.01
CA ILE A 94 -10.64 8.68 -14.06
C ILE A 94 -11.05 8.27 -12.64
N THR A 95 -12.35 8.31 -12.34
CA THR A 95 -12.90 7.96 -11.02
C THR A 95 -12.47 6.56 -10.57
N ASP A 96 -12.47 5.56 -11.45
CA ASP A 96 -11.99 4.21 -11.11
C ASP A 96 -10.55 4.19 -10.57
N PHE A 97 -9.66 5.01 -11.13
CA PHE A 97 -8.30 5.13 -10.63
C PHE A 97 -8.28 5.81 -9.27
N ILE A 98 -8.95 6.96 -9.16
CA ILE A 98 -8.99 7.77 -7.93
C ILE A 98 -9.58 6.94 -6.77
N SER A 99 -10.74 6.32 -6.97
CA SER A 99 -11.40 5.49 -5.97
C SER A 99 -10.56 4.28 -5.59
N SER A 100 -9.99 3.57 -6.57
CA SER A 100 -9.07 2.46 -6.28
C SER A 100 -7.86 2.93 -5.47
N PHE A 101 -7.28 4.09 -5.82
CA PHE A 101 -6.09 4.61 -5.18
C PHE A 101 -6.38 5.05 -3.74
N VAL A 102 -7.39 5.90 -3.52
CA VAL A 102 -7.76 6.40 -2.19
C VAL A 102 -8.12 5.26 -1.27
N ILE A 103 -9.04 4.38 -1.67
CA ILE A 103 -9.47 3.25 -0.83
C ILE A 103 -8.29 2.32 -0.52
N THR A 104 -7.43 2.03 -1.50
CA THR A 104 -6.26 1.17 -1.27
C THR A 104 -5.27 1.84 -0.31
N LYS A 105 -4.95 3.12 -0.50
CA LYS A 105 -4.06 3.88 0.39
C LYS A 105 -4.61 3.87 1.82
N SER A 106 -5.87 4.25 1.98
CA SER A 106 -6.52 4.39 3.28
C SER A 106 -6.73 3.05 3.98
N SER A 107 -6.88 1.94 3.23
CA SER A 107 -6.94 0.59 3.81
C SER A 107 -5.56 0.06 4.21
N LEU A 108 -4.53 0.31 3.40
CA LEU A 108 -3.20 -0.25 3.65
C LEU A 108 -2.37 0.55 4.67
N GLN A 109 -2.73 1.80 4.96
CA GLN A 109 -2.02 2.61 5.96
C GLN A 109 -2.04 1.96 7.36
N TYR A 110 -3.10 1.21 7.70
CA TYR A 110 -3.19 0.46 8.95
C TYR A 110 -2.14 -0.65 9.08
N LEU A 111 -1.56 -1.08 7.96
CA LEU A 111 -0.51 -2.10 7.91
C LEU A 111 0.91 -1.50 7.90
N HIS A 112 1.05 -0.17 7.99
CA HIS A 112 2.34 0.49 7.85
C HIS A 112 3.35 0.05 8.92
N SER A 113 2.97 0.14 10.20
CA SER A 113 3.83 -0.29 11.33
C SER A 113 4.24 -1.75 11.21
N LEU A 114 3.26 -2.64 10.98
CA LEU A 114 3.51 -4.08 10.80
C LEU A 114 4.48 -4.35 9.66
N THR A 115 4.28 -3.68 8.53
CA THR A 115 5.12 -3.88 7.35
C THR A 115 6.54 -3.35 7.59
N ALA A 116 6.69 -2.21 8.28
CA ALA A 116 7.99 -1.68 8.65
C ALA A 116 8.73 -2.67 9.57
N ASN A 117 8.05 -3.17 10.59
CA ASN A 117 8.61 -4.06 11.60
C ASN A 117 8.97 -5.44 11.02
N LEU A 118 8.12 -6.02 10.17
CA LEU A 118 8.41 -7.29 9.48
C LEU A 118 9.57 -7.21 8.48
N GLN A 119 9.92 -6.01 8.02
CA GLN A 119 11.05 -5.76 7.12
C GLN A 119 12.27 -5.20 7.85
N GLY A 120 12.23 -5.13 9.18
CA GLY A 120 13.28 -4.62 10.06
C GLY A 120 14.23 -5.70 10.56
N SER A 121 14.81 -5.46 11.74
CA SER A 121 15.68 -6.37 12.47
C SER A 121 14.90 -7.48 13.19
N SER A 122 15.61 -8.47 13.74
CA SER A 122 14.98 -9.56 14.52
C SER A 122 14.12 -9.04 15.68
N THR A 123 14.54 -7.97 16.36
CA THR A 123 13.76 -7.34 17.44
C THR A 123 12.49 -6.68 16.92
N ASP A 124 12.57 -6.06 15.73
CA ASP A 124 11.42 -5.44 15.09
C ASP A 124 10.39 -6.51 14.67
N ILE A 125 10.85 -7.66 14.16
CA ILE A 125 9.97 -8.77 13.80
C ILE A 125 9.27 -9.34 15.05
N ILE A 126 9.98 -9.50 16.17
CA ILE A 126 9.38 -9.94 17.44
C ILE A 126 8.34 -8.94 17.94
N HIS A 127 8.62 -7.64 17.79
CA HIS A 127 7.65 -6.59 18.11
C HIS A 127 6.42 -6.65 17.19
N ALA A 128 6.62 -6.80 15.88
CA ALA A 128 5.54 -6.99 14.90
C ALA A 128 4.60 -8.12 15.32
N VAL A 129 5.14 -9.27 15.77
CA VAL A 129 4.30 -10.40 16.19
C VAL A 129 3.32 -10.01 17.29
N LYS A 130 3.73 -9.17 18.23
CA LYS A 130 2.88 -8.67 19.32
C LYS A 130 1.81 -7.69 18.82
N GLU A 131 2.05 -6.98 17.71
CA GLU A 131 1.11 -6.01 17.14
C GLU A 131 0.04 -6.65 16.24
N ILE A 132 0.25 -7.87 15.75
CA ILE A 132 -0.63 -8.50 14.76
C ILE A 132 -2.07 -8.62 15.25
N GLU A 133 -2.30 -9.01 16.51
CA GLU A 133 -3.65 -9.14 17.05
C GLU A 133 -4.38 -7.79 17.11
N THR A 134 -3.67 -6.74 17.53
CA THR A 134 -4.17 -5.37 17.56
C THR A 134 -4.53 -4.88 16.15
N ILE A 135 -3.67 -5.13 15.17
CA ILE A 135 -3.90 -4.72 13.78
C ILE A 135 -5.04 -5.53 13.17
N THR A 136 -5.10 -6.84 13.41
CA THR A 136 -6.20 -7.70 12.95
C THR A 136 -7.54 -7.22 13.51
N SER A 137 -7.57 -6.86 14.80
CA SER A 137 -8.76 -6.29 15.45
C SER A 137 -9.13 -4.93 14.89
N THR A 138 -8.14 -4.10 14.53
CA THR A 138 -8.36 -2.81 13.87
C THR A 138 -8.99 -2.99 12.49
N ILE A 139 -8.48 -3.92 11.67
CA ILE A 139 -9.07 -4.22 10.35
C ILE A 139 -10.47 -4.83 10.50
N GLN A 140 -10.69 -5.68 11.52
CA GLN A 140 -12.03 -6.19 11.82
C GLN A 140 -13.01 -5.07 12.18
N ASN A 141 -12.59 -4.10 13.01
CA ASN A 141 -13.42 -2.94 13.33
C ASN A 141 -13.77 -2.10 12.09
N ILE A 142 -12.83 -1.95 11.15
CA ILE A 142 -13.12 -1.29 9.87
C ILE A 142 -14.17 -2.07 9.10
N ARG A 143 -14.07 -3.41 9.08
CA ARG A 143 -15.03 -4.25 8.36
C ARG A 143 -16.43 -4.19 8.97
N ASP A 144 -16.52 -4.13 10.29
CA ASP A 144 -17.77 -4.10 11.04
C ASP A 144 -18.48 -2.74 10.88
N ASN A 145 -17.72 -1.67 10.63
CA ASN A 145 -18.20 -0.29 10.45
C ASN A 145 -17.89 0.25 9.05
N ILE A 146 -17.91 -0.61 8.04
CA ILE A 146 -17.36 -0.31 6.70
C ILE A 146 -18.03 0.89 6.03
N ASP A 147 -19.32 1.11 6.27
CA ASP A 147 -20.06 2.24 5.69
C ASP A 147 -19.49 3.58 6.17
N THR A 148 -19.23 3.73 7.48
CA THR A 148 -18.65 4.94 8.07
C THR A 148 -17.26 5.23 7.51
N TYR A 149 -16.38 4.22 7.46
CA TYR A 149 -15.03 4.40 6.91
C TYR A 149 -15.08 4.68 5.40
N HIS A 150 -16.00 4.04 4.68
CA HIS A 150 -16.19 4.28 3.25
C HIS A 150 -16.66 5.72 2.99
N ASP A 151 -17.56 6.27 3.80
CA ASP A 151 -18.02 7.65 3.66
C ASP A 151 -16.87 8.67 3.81
N GLU A 152 -15.94 8.43 4.75
CA GLU A 152 -14.72 9.22 4.90
C GLU A 152 -13.83 9.10 3.64
N TRP A 153 -13.56 7.87 3.19
CA TRP A 153 -12.75 7.63 1.98
C TRP A 153 -13.42 8.22 0.72
N PHE A 154 -14.74 8.21 0.65
CA PHE A 154 -15.49 8.75 -0.48
C PHE A 154 -15.53 10.28 -0.47
N THR A 155 -15.43 10.90 0.71
CA THR A 155 -15.21 12.34 0.83
C THR A 155 -13.85 12.73 0.25
N GLU A 156 -12.78 12.01 0.60
CA GLU A 156 -11.46 12.21 0.00
C GLU A 156 -11.49 11.98 -1.54
N ILE A 157 -12.22 10.96 -2.02
CA ILE A 157 -12.39 10.74 -3.47
C ILE A 157 -13.01 11.96 -4.16
N LYS A 158 -14.02 12.61 -3.55
CA LYS A 158 -14.64 13.82 -4.11
C LYS A 158 -13.61 14.95 -4.19
N GLU A 159 -12.85 15.19 -3.13
CA GLU A 159 -11.82 16.23 -3.09
C GLU A 159 -10.73 16.02 -4.16
N VAL A 160 -10.31 14.76 -4.37
CA VAL A 160 -9.33 14.40 -5.41
C VAL A 160 -9.94 14.58 -6.82
N CYS A 161 -11.20 14.21 -7.03
CA CYS A 161 -11.91 14.48 -8.28
C CYS A 161 -12.05 15.99 -8.55
N ASP A 162 -12.40 16.79 -7.55
CA ASP A 162 -12.49 18.25 -7.68
C ASP A 162 -11.14 18.85 -8.07
N THR A 163 -10.05 18.38 -7.44
CA THR A 163 -8.66 18.75 -7.80
C THR A 163 -8.33 18.37 -9.25
N ALA A 164 -8.86 17.25 -9.74
CA ALA A 164 -8.72 16.78 -11.12
C ALA A 164 -9.65 17.49 -12.12
N GLY A 165 -10.57 18.35 -11.66
CA GLY A 165 -11.61 18.96 -12.49
C GLY A 165 -12.65 17.96 -12.99
N THR A 166 -12.87 16.85 -12.27
CA THR A 166 -13.84 15.81 -12.61
C THR A 166 -14.86 15.62 -11.48
N VAL A 167 -15.94 14.88 -11.77
CA VAL A 167 -16.96 14.52 -10.78
C VAL A 167 -16.96 13.01 -10.63
N PRO A 168 -17.11 12.45 -9.40
CA PRO A 168 -17.24 11.02 -9.22
C PRO A 168 -18.35 10.43 -10.09
N SER A 169 -18.02 9.40 -10.86
CA SER A 169 -18.95 8.73 -11.76
C SER A 169 -18.77 7.21 -11.67
N THR A 170 -19.83 6.47 -11.96
CA THR A 170 -19.74 5.01 -12.11
C THR A 170 -19.18 4.66 -13.49
N PRO A 171 -18.34 3.61 -13.61
CA PRO A 171 -17.90 3.13 -14.92
C PRO A 171 -19.11 2.76 -15.80
N ARG A 172 -18.97 2.94 -17.11
CA ARG A 172 -20.01 2.53 -18.07
C ARG A 172 -20.18 1.01 -17.99
N THR A 173 -21.30 0.55 -17.44
CA THR A 173 -21.66 -0.87 -17.38
C THR A 173 -22.10 -1.32 -18.77
N CYS A 174 -21.30 -2.16 -19.42
CA CYS A 174 -21.75 -2.91 -20.59
C CYS A 174 -22.71 -4.02 -20.13
N ALA A 175 -23.83 -4.23 -20.84
CA ALA A 175 -24.86 -5.21 -20.49
C ALA A 175 -24.37 -6.67 -20.31
N ARG A 176 -23.16 -6.98 -20.78
CA ARG A 176 -22.45 -8.25 -20.53
C ARG A 176 -21.06 -7.97 -19.95
N GLN A 177 -20.90 -8.17 -18.65
CA GLN A 177 -19.60 -8.42 -18.03
C GLN A 177 -19.57 -9.90 -17.61
N ALA A 178 -18.63 -10.67 -18.17
CA ALA A 178 -18.53 -12.11 -17.91
C ALA A 178 -17.74 -12.43 -16.61
N HIS A 179 -16.99 -11.46 -16.09
CA HIS A 179 -16.03 -11.66 -15.00
C HIS A 179 -16.28 -10.77 -13.76
N CYS A 180 -17.30 -9.93 -13.76
CA CYS A 180 -17.64 -9.07 -12.62
C CYS A 180 -19.15 -9.07 -12.39
N SER A 181 -19.56 -9.14 -11.13
CA SER A 181 -20.96 -9.02 -10.73
C SER A 181 -21.45 -7.62 -11.10
N ASN A 182 -22.50 -7.52 -11.92
CA ASN A 182 -23.23 -6.26 -12.07
C ASN A 182 -24.02 -5.99 -10.79
N THR A 183 -23.35 -5.58 -9.72
CA THR A 183 -24.03 -5.13 -8.51
C THR A 183 -24.76 -3.82 -8.87
N PRO A 184 -26.10 -3.78 -8.84
CA PRO A 184 -26.81 -2.54 -9.09
C PRO A 184 -26.42 -1.56 -7.99
N ALA A 185 -25.83 -0.43 -8.39
CA ALA A 185 -25.47 0.65 -7.48
C ALA A 185 -26.30 1.89 -7.85
N SER A 186 -26.94 2.49 -6.86
CA SER A 186 -27.73 3.70 -7.00
C SER A 186 -26.88 4.97 -7.09
N SER A 187 -25.62 4.89 -6.65
CA SER A 187 -24.65 5.99 -6.67
C SER A 187 -23.21 5.52 -6.92
N PRO A 188 -22.29 6.42 -7.34
CA PRO A 188 -20.87 6.11 -7.42
C PRO A 188 -20.27 5.64 -6.09
N SER A 189 -20.74 6.14 -4.94
CA SER A 189 -20.26 5.70 -3.63
C SER A 189 -20.60 4.23 -3.38
N GLU A 190 -21.88 3.87 -3.51
CA GLU A 190 -22.35 2.49 -3.33
C GLU A 190 -21.63 1.52 -4.29
N HIS A 191 -21.34 1.98 -5.52
CA HIS A 191 -20.57 1.19 -6.47
C HIS A 191 -19.17 0.84 -5.93
N TYR A 192 -18.39 1.83 -5.49
CA TYR A 192 -17.02 1.58 -5.01
C TYR A 192 -16.97 0.94 -3.62
N LEU A 193 -18.01 1.13 -2.80
CA LEU A 193 -18.19 0.39 -1.55
C LEU A 193 -18.22 -1.12 -1.82
N HIS A 194 -19.10 -1.55 -2.73
CA HIS A 194 -19.27 -2.98 -3.04
C HIS A 194 -18.18 -3.57 -3.90
N THR A 195 -17.60 -2.79 -4.82
CA THR A 195 -16.59 -3.32 -5.77
C THR A 195 -15.17 -3.24 -5.25
N ILE A 196 -14.86 -2.35 -4.30
CA ILE A 196 -13.49 -2.12 -3.82
C ILE A 196 -13.41 -2.21 -2.29
N SER A 197 -14.14 -1.38 -1.54
CA SER A 197 -13.96 -1.26 -0.08
C SER A 197 -14.21 -2.57 0.65
N ILE A 198 -15.39 -3.19 0.48
CA ILE A 198 -15.72 -4.45 1.15
C ILE A 198 -14.76 -5.57 0.71
N PRO A 199 -14.56 -5.86 -0.60
CA PRO A 199 -13.66 -6.93 -1.03
C PRO A 199 -12.22 -6.75 -0.56
N LEU A 200 -11.70 -5.52 -0.55
CA LEU A 200 -10.33 -5.26 -0.12
C LEU A 200 -10.17 -5.52 1.37
N ILE A 201 -11.06 -4.99 2.22
CA ILE A 201 -10.97 -5.18 3.66
C ILE A 201 -11.17 -6.66 4.04
N ASP A 202 -12.11 -7.35 3.40
CA ASP A 202 -12.30 -8.80 3.58
C ASP A 202 -11.04 -9.58 3.21
N HIS A 203 -10.39 -9.22 2.10
CA HIS A 203 -9.15 -9.85 1.68
C HIS A 203 -8.00 -9.58 2.66
N LEU A 204 -7.82 -8.34 3.13
CA LEU A 204 -6.79 -8.00 4.12
C LEU A 204 -6.98 -8.77 5.42
N LEU A 205 -8.21 -8.86 5.91
CA LEU A 205 -8.56 -9.61 7.11
C LEU A 205 -8.28 -11.11 6.94
N PHE A 206 -8.63 -11.67 5.78
CA PHE A 206 -8.32 -13.06 5.46
C PHE A 206 -6.81 -13.32 5.43
N GLU A 207 -6.04 -12.47 4.75
CA GLU A 207 -4.58 -12.62 4.65
C GLU A 207 -3.90 -12.51 6.02
N LEU A 208 -4.31 -11.56 6.87
CA LEU A 208 -3.78 -11.43 8.24
C LEU A 208 -4.04 -12.71 9.05
N LYS A 209 -5.27 -13.21 9.06
CA LYS A 209 -5.66 -14.44 9.79
C LYS A 209 -4.98 -15.69 9.21
N SER A 210 -4.83 -15.77 7.89
CA SER A 210 -4.23 -16.93 7.22
C SER A 210 -2.70 -16.96 7.37
N ARG A 211 -2.02 -15.81 7.27
CA ARG A 211 -0.55 -15.74 7.31
C ARG A 211 0.00 -15.82 8.72
N PHE A 212 -0.72 -15.28 9.69
CA PHE A 212 -0.33 -15.26 11.10
C PHE A 212 -1.18 -16.21 11.93
N SER A 213 -1.45 -17.39 11.38
CA SER A 213 -2.10 -18.49 12.09
C SER A 213 -1.21 -19.02 13.22
N SER A 214 -1.67 -19.99 14.01
CA SER A 214 -1.00 -20.44 15.25
C SER A 214 0.49 -20.85 15.12
N HIS A 215 0.97 -21.24 13.94
CA HIS A 215 2.35 -21.70 13.76
C HIS A 215 3.36 -20.58 13.48
N GLN A 216 2.97 -19.55 12.72
CA GLN A 216 3.89 -18.52 12.24
C GLN A 216 4.39 -17.58 13.35
N PRO A 217 3.58 -17.14 14.33
CA PRO A 217 4.05 -16.38 15.47
C PRO A 217 5.17 -17.09 16.23
N VAL A 218 5.02 -18.39 16.51
CA VAL A 218 6.05 -19.16 17.23
C VAL A 218 7.36 -19.20 16.43
N ALA A 219 7.28 -19.43 15.12
CA ALA A 219 8.44 -19.42 14.24
C ALA A 219 9.11 -18.03 14.17
N LEU A 220 8.34 -16.94 14.10
CA LEU A 220 8.89 -15.59 14.06
C LEU A 220 9.48 -15.17 15.42
N LEU A 221 8.85 -15.56 16.53
CA LEU A 221 9.36 -15.34 17.88
C LEU A 221 10.67 -16.10 18.14
N SER A 222 10.94 -17.19 17.42
CA SER A 222 12.22 -17.92 17.51
C SER A 222 13.43 -17.06 17.17
N LEU A 223 13.25 -15.95 16.45
CA LEU A 223 14.31 -14.97 16.21
C LEU A 223 14.87 -14.36 17.50
N CYS A 224 14.25 -14.61 18.66
CA CYS A 224 14.78 -14.25 19.98
C CYS A 224 16.15 -14.88 20.28
N ILE A 225 16.50 -16.01 19.65
CA ILE A 225 17.82 -16.66 19.83
C ILE A 225 18.92 -16.06 18.96
N VAL A 226 18.58 -15.14 18.05
CA VAL A 226 19.58 -14.42 17.27
C VAL A 226 20.37 -13.54 18.23
N PRO A 227 21.72 -13.57 18.23
CA PRO A 227 22.53 -12.85 19.22
C PRO A 227 22.18 -11.38 19.38
N SER A 228 21.86 -10.68 18.28
CA SER A 228 21.44 -9.28 18.32
C SER A 228 20.11 -9.06 19.07
N ALA A 229 19.17 -10.01 18.99
CA ALA A 229 17.92 -9.95 19.74
C ALA A 229 18.12 -10.35 21.21
N MET A 230 18.96 -11.37 21.48
CA MET A 230 19.26 -11.82 22.84
C MET A 230 19.84 -10.71 23.73
N LEU A 231 20.66 -9.82 23.15
CA LEU A 231 21.27 -8.70 23.87
C LEU A 231 20.29 -7.59 24.25
N VAL A 232 19.15 -7.51 23.57
CA VAL A 232 18.18 -6.41 23.70
C VAL A 232 16.90 -6.86 24.44
N LEU A 233 16.48 -8.11 24.25
CA LEU A 233 15.24 -8.62 24.83
C LEU A 233 15.33 -8.74 26.36
N PRO A 234 14.26 -8.37 27.09
CA PRO A 234 14.16 -8.68 28.50
C PRO A 234 14.26 -10.18 28.75
N VAL A 235 15.03 -10.58 29.77
CA VAL A 235 15.24 -11.99 30.14
C VAL A 235 13.92 -12.78 30.26
N PRO A 236 12.83 -12.25 30.87
CA PRO A 236 11.55 -12.96 30.93
C PRO A 236 10.94 -13.25 29.56
N GLU A 237 11.03 -12.30 28.62
CA GLU A 237 10.51 -12.49 27.26
C GLU A 237 11.35 -13.51 26.49
N PHE A 238 12.68 -13.42 26.61
CA PHE A 238 13.60 -14.37 25.99
C PHE A 238 13.32 -15.80 26.47
N LEU A 239 13.21 -16.03 27.78
CA LEU A 239 12.89 -17.34 28.34
C LEU A 239 11.54 -17.85 27.83
N THR A 240 10.51 -17.01 27.84
CA THR A 240 9.17 -17.40 27.35
C THR A 240 9.21 -17.87 25.90
N HIS A 241 9.78 -17.07 25.00
CA HIS A 241 9.84 -17.41 23.58
C HIS A 241 10.75 -18.62 23.30
N SER A 242 11.89 -18.73 23.99
CA SER A 242 12.81 -19.86 23.82
C SER A 242 12.23 -21.18 24.32
N PHE A 243 11.45 -21.19 25.40
CA PHE A 243 10.74 -22.38 25.85
C PHE A 243 9.65 -22.80 24.85
N GLN A 244 8.89 -21.85 24.31
CA GLN A 244 7.88 -22.13 23.27
C GLN A 244 8.52 -22.72 22.00
N LEU A 245 9.67 -22.18 21.58
CA LEU A 245 10.48 -22.71 20.49
C LEU A 245 10.94 -24.14 20.79
N ALA A 246 11.55 -24.37 21.96
CA ALA A 246 12.07 -25.68 22.34
C ALA A 246 10.95 -26.74 22.37
N ASP A 247 9.79 -26.42 22.94
CA ASP A 247 8.66 -27.35 22.97
C ASP A 247 8.09 -27.62 21.57
N LYS A 248 8.04 -26.60 20.70
CA LYS A 248 7.50 -26.71 19.35
C LYS A 248 8.34 -27.58 18.42
N TYR A 249 9.67 -27.47 18.52
CA TYR A 249 10.61 -28.12 17.60
C TYR A 249 11.40 -29.26 18.25
N LYS A 250 11.02 -29.72 19.44
CA LYS A 250 11.71 -30.82 20.16
C LYS A 250 11.82 -32.10 19.34
N ASP A 251 10.80 -32.40 18.53
CA ASP A 251 10.73 -33.61 17.72
C ASP A 251 11.53 -33.50 16.41
N ASP A 252 11.89 -32.27 16.00
CA ASP A 252 12.71 -32.00 14.80
C ASP A 252 14.22 -32.06 15.10
N LEU A 253 14.59 -31.97 16.38
CA LEU A 253 15.99 -32.11 16.80
C LEU A 253 16.36 -33.59 16.79
N LEU A 254 17.44 -33.92 16.07
CA LEU A 254 18.02 -35.26 16.09
C LEU A 254 18.26 -35.69 17.54
N SER A 255 17.79 -36.90 17.90
CA SER A 255 18.16 -37.50 19.18
C SER A 255 19.70 -37.54 19.29
N PRO A 256 20.29 -37.38 20.48
CA PRO A 256 21.75 -37.50 20.65
C PRO A 256 22.31 -38.82 20.09
N ASN A 257 21.48 -39.87 20.05
CA ASN A 257 21.82 -41.20 19.52
C ASN A 257 21.86 -41.26 17.98
N SER A 258 21.28 -40.29 17.28
CA SER A 258 21.27 -40.22 15.80
C SER A 258 22.60 -39.72 15.23
N PHE A 259 23.47 -39.15 16.04
CA PHE A 259 24.82 -38.72 15.65
C PHE A 259 25.85 -39.85 15.69
N ALA A 260 25.50 -41.02 16.26
CA ALA A 260 26.43 -42.13 16.45
C ALA A 260 26.53 -43.09 15.25
N SER A 261 26.01 -42.72 14.07
CA SER A 261 25.94 -43.58 12.88
C SER A 261 26.66 -43.03 11.63
N GLU A 262 27.67 -42.17 11.79
CA GLU A 262 28.66 -41.86 10.74
C GLU A 262 30.08 -42.22 11.20
#